data_AF-A0A5N6JAC1-F1
#
_entry.id   AF-A0A5N6JAC1-F1
#
_cell.length_a   1.000
_cell.length_b   1.000
_cell.length_c   1.000
_cell.angle_alpha   90.00
_cell.angle_beta   90.00
_cell.angle_gamma   90.00
#
_symmetry.space_group_name_H-M   'P 1'
#
loop_
_entity.id
_entity.type
_entity.pdbx_description
1 polymer ?
#
loop_
_entity_poly.entity_id
_entity_poly.type
_entity_poly.pdbx_seq_one_letter_code
_entity_poly.pdbx_strand_id
1 'polypeptide(L)'
;MSTTKNAKGNRVEYHYWDYSFEWTDEHRPASEFESWIHSCDSLADECNQILNDLPAPVDDEGGNVSKRDRYALLKGNREKDPKLEELWNQINTVPDWVDWAQIQRGQDVYWRYMLPIMNSLTYNSLLGGMGAIRVGETLSRTGGFSATVVRRRLLETAQHAFQVNSSVDSMKPGGAGHLACVRVRLLHSTVRLKIMSLVERDPSYYDVQKYGLPINDLDAFATINTYSSTVIWLGLPRQGIHLSNQEMEDYIALWRLVAWYMGAPAEPFESAAKAKIWSESLLINEFAPTDTGRILAKNIVIGMENTAPTYASKEFMDALARLLNGDQLSDELHIPQTSLYYRMLMWGYCLSVKLQAKALPNIGFIEKYVFESRRRMMWKGLMDEKHGLGKETIFDFKFVPSLNRTTHEGKRKSYMFKRPGLEVLSYMGLLTAFGSVATLSTALYLAAAKVLLGSQAVPDLSYLIRA
;
A
#
# COMPACT_ATOMS: atom_id res chain seq x y z
N MET A 1 17.92 15.07 7.72
CA MET A 1 17.34 16.12 6.87
C MET A 1 18.43 17.07 6.45
N SER A 2 18.66 17.26 5.15
CA SER A 2 19.54 18.31 4.62
C SER A 2 18.76 19.19 3.66
N THR A 3 19.01 20.49 3.73
CA THR A 3 18.44 21.48 2.81
C THR A 3 19.57 22.10 2.00
N THR A 4 19.46 22.08 0.68
CA THR A 4 20.42 22.74 -0.20
C THR A 4 19.74 23.93 -0.86
N LYS A 5 20.37 25.11 -0.80
CA LYS A 5 19.94 26.24 -1.64
C LYS A 5 20.57 26.11 -3.01
N ASN A 6 19.82 26.36 -4.08
CA ASN A 6 20.39 26.41 -5.42
C ASN A 6 21.47 27.51 -5.53
N ALA A 7 22.30 27.47 -6.59
CA ALA A 7 23.39 28.44 -6.79
C ALA A 7 22.95 29.93 -6.82
N LYS A 8 21.65 30.20 -6.99
CA LYS A 8 21.07 31.55 -6.97
C LYS A 8 20.45 31.94 -5.62
N GLY A 9 20.40 31.03 -4.64
CA GLY A 9 19.86 31.26 -3.30
C GLY A 9 18.32 31.27 -3.19
N ASN A 10 17.61 31.09 -4.30
CA ASN A 10 16.17 31.39 -4.40
C ASN A 10 15.26 30.15 -4.29
N ARG A 11 15.83 28.94 -4.24
CA ARG A 11 15.07 27.68 -4.18
C ARG A 11 15.65 26.79 -3.10
N VAL A 12 14.78 26.21 -2.28
CA VAL A 12 15.15 25.25 -1.22
C VAL A 12 14.85 23.84 -1.71
N GLU A 13 15.89 23.05 -1.89
CA GLU A 13 15.77 21.62 -2.19
C GLU A 13 15.81 20.84 -0.88
N TYR A 14 14.80 20.00 -0.68
CA TYR A 14 14.70 19.11 0.47
C TYR A 14 15.16 17.71 0.05
N HIS A 15 16.06 17.13 0.83
CA HIS A 15 16.49 15.74 0.67
C HIS A 15 16.01 14.94 1.88
N TYR A 16 15.06 14.04 1.63
CA TYR A 16 14.35 13.33 2.66
C TYR A 16 14.13 11.87 2.27
N TRP A 17 14.70 10.94 3.05
CA TRP A 17 14.63 9.49 2.81
C TRP A 17 14.97 9.07 1.37
N ASP A 18 16.09 9.56 0.85
CA ASP A 18 16.54 9.32 -0.53
C ASP A 18 15.51 9.71 -1.61
N TYR A 19 14.72 10.75 -1.31
CA TYR A 19 13.86 11.46 -2.25
C TYR A 19 14.18 12.96 -2.17
N SER A 20 14.22 13.62 -3.32
CA SER A 20 14.60 15.03 -3.41
C SER A 20 13.56 15.81 -4.19
N PHE A 21 13.17 16.98 -3.68
CA PHE A 21 12.19 17.84 -4.33
C PHE A 21 12.42 19.31 -3.97
N GLU A 22 11.96 20.19 -4.85
CA GLU A 22 11.96 21.63 -4.65
C GLU A 22 10.72 22.02 -3.84
N TRP A 23 10.92 22.68 -2.70
CA TRP A 23 9.82 23.26 -1.93
C TRP A 23 9.33 24.54 -2.58
N THR A 24 8.02 24.69 -2.69
CA THR A 24 7.34 25.82 -3.33
C THR A 24 6.29 26.41 -2.40
N ASP A 25 5.75 27.58 -2.74
CA ASP A 25 4.70 28.24 -1.97
C ASP A 25 3.36 27.46 -1.96
N GLU A 26 3.21 26.46 -2.83
CA GLU A 26 2.04 25.56 -2.86
C GLU A 26 2.12 24.45 -1.79
N HIS A 27 3.32 24.19 -1.25
CA HIS A 27 3.50 23.17 -0.22
C HIS A 27 2.93 23.61 1.13
N ARG A 28 2.44 22.64 1.91
CA ARG A 28 1.69 22.89 3.12
C ARG A 28 2.59 23.01 4.35
N PRO A 29 2.43 24.07 5.17
CA PRO A 29 3.19 24.21 6.40
C PRO A 29 2.73 23.18 7.45
N ALA A 30 3.61 22.90 8.43
CA ALA A 30 3.33 22.00 9.55
C ALA A 30 2.02 22.33 10.30
N SER A 31 1.67 23.61 10.39
CA SER A 31 0.45 24.09 11.08
C SER A 31 -0.84 23.57 10.45
N GLU A 32 -0.86 23.34 9.13
CA GLU A 32 -2.03 22.80 8.46
C GLU A 32 -2.25 21.34 8.89
N PHE A 33 -1.18 20.55 8.93
CA PHE A 33 -1.20 19.16 9.43
C PHE A 33 -1.52 19.07 10.92
N GLU A 34 -1.01 19.99 11.73
CA GLU A 34 -1.31 20.05 13.17
C GLU A 34 -2.81 20.24 13.43
N SER A 35 -3.53 20.98 12.59
CA SER A 35 -4.99 21.08 12.75
C SER A 35 -5.70 19.75 12.50
N TRP A 36 -5.19 18.96 11.54
CA TRP A 36 -5.79 17.69 11.12
C TRP A 36 -5.55 16.55 12.09
N ILE A 37 -4.58 16.65 13.00
CA ILE A 37 -4.43 15.63 14.04
C ILE A 37 -5.54 15.73 15.11
N HIS A 38 -6.22 16.87 15.19
CA HIS A 38 -7.31 17.13 16.15
C HIS A 38 -8.71 17.03 15.53
N SER A 39 -8.81 16.81 14.22
CA SER A 39 -10.08 16.58 13.51
C SER A 39 -10.21 15.12 13.07
N CYS A 40 -11.45 14.67 12.88
CA CYS A 40 -11.75 13.32 12.42
C CYS A 40 -13.16 13.27 11.82
N ASP A 41 -13.52 12.10 11.30
CA ASP A 41 -14.87 11.78 10.83
C ASP A 41 -15.89 11.66 11.98
N SER A 42 -16.35 12.83 12.46
CA SER A 42 -17.32 12.94 13.55
C SER A 42 -18.66 12.32 13.22
N LEU A 43 -19.10 12.41 11.96
CA LEU A 43 -20.37 11.81 11.51
C LEU A 43 -20.35 10.28 11.69
N ALA A 44 -19.25 9.62 11.32
CA ALA A 44 -19.11 8.18 11.56
C ALA A 44 -19.03 7.84 13.06
N ASP A 45 -18.40 8.68 13.88
CA ASP A 45 -18.33 8.51 15.34
C ASP A 45 -19.71 8.61 15.99
N GLU A 46 -20.47 9.65 15.69
CA GLU A 46 -21.85 9.83 16.16
C GLU A 46 -22.73 8.64 15.73
N CYS A 47 -22.64 8.23 14.46
CA CYS A 47 -23.37 7.07 13.96
C CYS A 47 -22.98 5.78 14.71
N ASN A 48 -21.70 5.53 14.92
CA ASN A 48 -21.25 4.33 15.61
C ASN A 48 -21.66 4.29 17.08
N GLN A 49 -21.75 5.45 17.75
CA GLN A 49 -22.32 5.55 19.09
C GLN A 49 -23.80 5.13 19.08
N ILE A 50 -24.61 5.69 18.19
CA ILE A 50 -26.02 5.30 18.02
C ILE A 50 -26.15 3.80 17.73
N LEU A 51 -25.32 3.25 16.84
CA LEU A 51 -25.35 1.82 16.48
C LEU A 51 -24.93 0.90 17.64
N ASN A 52 -24.12 1.37 18.58
CA ASN A 52 -23.74 0.60 19.77
C ASN A 52 -24.90 0.45 20.76
N ASP A 53 -25.79 1.44 20.81
CA ASP A 53 -26.95 1.46 21.71
C ASP A 53 -28.13 0.65 21.18
N LEU A 54 -28.08 0.20 19.92
CA LEU A 54 -29.10 -0.67 19.34
C LEU A 54 -29.11 -2.06 20.00
N PRO A 55 -30.31 -2.62 20.25
CA PRO A 55 -30.45 -3.97 20.81
C PRO A 55 -29.76 -5.01 19.92
N ALA A 56 -29.27 -6.09 20.54
CA ALA A 56 -28.68 -7.20 19.79
C ALA A 56 -29.73 -7.82 18.84
N PRO A 57 -29.36 -8.20 17.61
CA PRO A 57 -30.22 -9.03 16.77
C PRO A 57 -30.63 -10.31 17.50
N VAL A 58 -31.85 -10.77 17.28
CA VAL A 58 -32.43 -11.95 17.98
C VAL A 58 -31.61 -13.23 17.74
N ASP A 59 -30.86 -13.31 16.64
CA ASP A 59 -30.03 -14.47 16.26
C ASP A 59 -28.56 -14.37 16.73
N ASP A 60 -28.18 -13.35 17.51
CA ASP A 60 -26.82 -13.18 18.03
C ASP A 60 -26.66 -13.95 19.35
N GLU A 61 -26.51 -15.28 19.29
CA GLU A 61 -26.27 -16.19 20.44
C GLU A 61 -25.01 -15.86 21.28
N GLY A 62 -24.31 -14.74 21.01
CA GLY A 62 -23.05 -14.40 21.66
C GLY A 62 -22.88 -12.95 22.15
N GLY A 63 -23.89 -12.08 22.03
CA GLY A 63 -23.91 -10.72 22.63
C GLY A 63 -22.69 -9.82 22.36
N ASN A 64 -21.84 -10.16 21.37
CA ASN A 64 -20.56 -9.50 21.19
C ASN A 64 -20.65 -8.41 20.11
N VAL A 65 -20.84 -7.17 20.57
CA VAL A 65 -20.92 -5.95 19.75
C VAL A 65 -19.77 -5.83 18.72
N SER A 66 -18.59 -6.43 18.98
CA SER A 66 -17.44 -6.39 18.06
C SER A 66 -17.57 -7.24 16.78
N LYS A 67 -18.54 -8.17 16.72
CA LYS A 67 -18.75 -9.08 15.57
C LYS A 67 -19.93 -8.68 14.67
N ARG A 68 -20.64 -7.60 14.99
CA ARG A 68 -21.79 -7.16 14.20
C ARG A 68 -21.31 -6.50 12.89
N ASP A 69 -21.90 -6.86 11.76
CA ASP A 69 -21.69 -6.12 10.50
C ASP A 69 -22.32 -4.72 10.66
N ARG A 70 -21.46 -3.74 10.95
CA ARG A 70 -21.89 -2.36 11.19
C ARG A 70 -22.55 -1.73 9.96
N TYR A 71 -22.16 -2.12 8.76
CA TYR A 71 -22.82 -1.65 7.55
C TYR A 71 -24.27 -2.18 7.48
N ALA A 72 -24.49 -3.46 7.82
CA ALA A 72 -25.83 -4.03 7.85
C ALA A 72 -26.71 -3.35 8.91
N LEU A 73 -26.14 -3.03 10.08
CA LEU A 73 -26.85 -2.26 11.12
C LEU A 73 -27.20 -0.85 10.63
N LEU A 74 -26.26 -0.12 10.03
CA LEU A 74 -26.53 1.20 9.44
C LEU A 74 -27.65 1.11 8.42
N LYS A 75 -27.55 0.19 7.45
CA LYS A 75 -28.56 -0.01 6.40
C LYS A 75 -29.96 -0.29 6.97
N GLY A 76 -30.05 -1.14 7.99
CA GLY A 76 -31.33 -1.54 8.59
C GLY A 76 -31.94 -0.52 9.54
N ASN A 77 -31.18 0.49 9.98
CA ASN A 77 -31.62 1.47 10.97
C ASN A 77 -31.50 2.93 10.50
N ARG A 78 -31.11 3.17 9.24
CA ARG A 78 -30.85 4.50 8.68
C ARG A 78 -32.00 5.50 8.88
N GLU A 79 -33.25 5.04 8.86
CA GLU A 79 -34.45 5.89 8.98
C GLU A 79 -34.83 6.18 10.45
N LYS A 80 -34.11 5.60 11.42
CA LYS A 80 -34.42 5.73 12.85
C LYS A 80 -33.75 6.92 13.52
N ASP A 81 -32.72 7.49 12.90
CA ASP A 81 -31.99 8.64 13.43
C ASP A 81 -31.46 9.53 12.29
N PRO A 82 -31.60 10.86 12.36
CA PRO A 82 -31.15 11.78 11.31
C PRO A 82 -29.66 11.64 10.96
N LYS A 83 -28.79 11.31 11.93
CA LYS A 83 -27.35 11.12 11.69
C LYS A 83 -27.07 9.86 10.89
N LEU A 84 -27.79 8.77 11.18
CA LEU A 84 -27.69 7.53 10.40
C LEU A 84 -28.18 7.75 8.95
N GLU A 85 -29.24 8.54 8.78
CA GLU A 85 -29.74 8.94 7.46
C GLU A 85 -28.72 9.82 6.72
N GLU A 86 -28.13 10.80 7.40
CA GLU A 86 -27.10 11.69 6.86
C GLU A 86 -25.88 10.90 6.37
N LEU A 87 -25.33 10.01 7.20
CA LEU A 87 -24.22 9.14 6.80
C LEU A 87 -24.61 8.23 5.65
N TRP A 88 -25.80 7.63 5.69
CA TRP A 88 -26.31 6.78 4.62
C TRP A 88 -26.40 7.53 3.29
N ASN A 89 -26.89 8.77 3.29
CA ASN A 89 -26.98 9.60 2.10
C ASN A 89 -25.58 9.97 1.60
N GLN A 90 -24.67 10.37 2.49
CA GLN A 90 -23.31 10.74 2.13
C GLN A 90 -22.56 9.58 1.45
N ILE A 91 -22.59 8.38 2.04
CA ILE A 91 -21.86 7.22 1.49
C ILE A 91 -22.43 6.75 0.15
N ASN A 92 -23.73 6.94 -0.11
CA ASN A 92 -24.37 6.51 -1.36
C ASN A 92 -24.42 7.61 -2.42
N THR A 93 -24.01 8.84 -2.09
CA THR A 93 -23.90 9.94 -3.05
C THR A 93 -22.59 9.82 -3.83
N VAL A 94 -22.70 9.79 -5.16
CA VAL A 94 -21.56 9.86 -6.08
C VAL A 94 -21.25 11.33 -6.33
N PRO A 95 -20.03 11.82 -6.03
CA PRO A 95 -19.67 13.21 -6.31
C PRO A 95 -19.67 13.55 -7.80
N ASP A 96 -20.03 14.79 -8.15
CA ASP A 96 -20.13 15.26 -9.54
C ASP A 96 -18.82 15.18 -10.34
N TRP A 97 -17.68 15.20 -9.66
CA TRP A 97 -16.35 15.10 -10.29
C TRP A 97 -15.98 13.66 -10.69
N VAL A 98 -16.80 12.65 -10.36
CA VAL A 98 -16.50 11.25 -10.70
C VAL A 98 -16.78 10.97 -12.18
N ASP A 99 -15.71 10.74 -12.94
CA ASP A 99 -15.78 10.13 -14.27
C ASP A 99 -15.50 8.62 -14.18
N TRP A 100 -16.52 7.79 -14.42
CA TRP A 100 -16.37 6.33 -14.37
C TRP A 100 -15.39 5.77 -15.39
N ALA A 101 -15.18 6.43 -16.54
CA ALA A 101 -14.16 6.02 -17.49
C ALA A 101 -12.76 6.31 -16.92
N GLN A 102 -12.59 7.43 -16.21
CA GLN A 102 -11.36 7.74 -15.48
C GLN A 102 -11.09 6.73 -14.37
N ILE A 103 -12.12 6.36 -13.58
CA ILE A 103 -12.01 5.32 -12.56
C ILE A 103 -11.56 3.98 -13.16
N GLN A 104 -12.14 3.55 -14.29
CA GLN A 104 -11.72 2.33 -14.97
C GLN A 104 -10.24 2.37 -15.37
N ARG A 105 -9.77 3.49 -15.96
CA ARG A 105 -8.36 3.64 -16.34
C ARG A 105 -7.44 3.61 -15.12
N GLY A 106 -7.87 4.18 -13.98
CA GLY A 106 -7.15 4.09 -12.71
C GLY A 106 -7.02 2.65 -12.22
N GLN A 107 -8.08 1.84 -12.33
CA GLN A 107 -8.04 0.41 -12.01
C GLN A 107 -7.13 -0.37 -12.98
N ASP A 108 -7.10 0.01 -14.25
CA ASP A 108 -6.22 -0.60 -15.25
C ASP A 108 -4.74 -0.34 -14.92
N VAL A 109 -4.38 0.83 -14.37
CA VAL A 109 -3.02 1.09 -13.85
C VAL A 109 -2.66 0.07 -12.76
N TYR A 110 -3.57 -0.19 -11.81
CA TYR A 110 -3.37 -1.22 -10.79
C TYR A 110 -3.10 -2.58 -11.42
N TRP A 111 -3.94 -3.02 -12.36
CA TRP A 111 -3.78 -4.34 -12.97
C TRP A 111 -2.57 -4.44 -13.89
N ARG A 112 -2.15 -3.35 -14.55
CA ARG A 112 -0.93 -3.28 -15.37
C ARG A 112 0.32 -3.45 -14.53
N TYR A 113 0.37 -2.80 -13.38
CA TYR A 113 1.53 -2.78 -12.49
C TYR A 113 1.29 -3.53 -11.16
N MET A 114 0.39 -4.51 -11.15
CA MET A 114 -0.10 -5.18 -9.93
C MET A 114 1.02 -5.61 -8.99
N LEU A 115 2.05 -6.30 -9.49
CA LEU A 115 3.14 -6.77 -8.64
C LEU A 115 3.99 -5.61 -8.08
N PRO A 116 4.52 -4.67 -8.89
CA PRO A 116 5.19 -3.47 -8.40
C PRO A 116 4.37 -2.62 -7.42
N ILE A 117 3.07 -2.43 -7.69
CA ILE A 117 2.17 -1.69 -6.82
C ILE A 117 1.98 -2.45 -5.50
N MET A 118 1.76 -3.78 -5.53
CA MET A 118 1.62 -4.57 -4.29
C MET A 118 2.89 -4.57 -3.46
N ASN A 119 4.06 -4.60 -4.09
CA ASN A 119 5.34 -4.45 -3.41
C ASN A 119 5.49 -3.06 -2.78
N SER A 120 5.11 -2.00 -3.51
CA SER A 120 5.06 -0.64 -2.96
C SER A 120 4.10 -0.55 -1.76
N LEU A 121 2.87 -1.03 -1.89
CA LEU A 121 1.88 -1.02 -0.80
C LEU A 121 2.36 -1.79 0.44
N THR A 122 3.05 -2.92 0.26
CA THR A 122 3.52 -3.75 1.37
C THR A 122 4.76 -3.17 2.05
N TYR A 123 5.77 -2.82 1.25
CA TYR A 123 7.10 -2.52 1.77
C TYR A 123 7.43 -1.04 1.81
N ASN A 124 6.84 -0.20 0.95
CA ASN A 124 7.01 1.25 0.99
C ASN A 124 5.93 1.91 1.84
N SER A 125 4.66 1.68 1.49
CA SER A 125 3.51 2.32 2.13
C SER A 125 3.32 1.82 3.55
N LEU A 126 3.14 0.51 3.73
CA LEU A 126 2.91 -0.05 5.07
C LEU A 126 4.20 -0.10 5.91
N LEU A 127 5.21 -0.85 5.47
CA LEU A 127 6.42 -1.04 6.28
C LEU A 127 7.18 0.28 6.44
N GLY A 128 7.43 1.02 5.34
CA GLY A 128 8.05 2.35 5.40
C GLY A 128 7.21 3.36 6.16
N GLY A 129 5.89 3.30 6.04
CA GLY A 129 4.95 4.13 6.81
C GLY A 129 5.01 3.90 8.33
N MET A 130 5.60 2.80 8.81
CA MET A 130 5.90 2.65 10.26
C MET A 130 6.96 3.65 10.74
N GLY A 131 7.63 4.37 9.84
CA GLY A 131 8.48 5.51 10.17
C GLY A 131 7.70 6.80 10.50
N ALA A 132 6.40 6.84 10.22
CA ALA A 132 5.55 7.96 10.64
C ALA A 132 5.28 7.92 12.15
N ILE A 133 5.30 9.09 12.79
CA ILE A 133 5.28 9.21 14.25
C ILE A 133 3.97 8.74 14.91
N ARG A 134 2.83 8.90 14.23
CA ARG A 134 1.48 8.73 14.80
C ARG A 134 0.84 7.39 14.51
N VAL A 135 0.83 6.96 13.24
CA VAL A 135 0.08 5.76 12.80
C VAL A 135 0.49 4.50 13.57
N GLY A 136 1.80 4.35 13.87
CA GLY A 136 2.33 3.21 14.62
C GLY A 136 1.75 3.09 16.02
N GLU A 137 1.44 4.21 16.68
CA GLU A 137 0.88 4.24 18.03
C GLU A 137 -0.57 3.75 18.05
N THR A 138 -1.39 4.17 17.10
CA THR A 138 -2.75 3.64 16.95
C THR A 138 -2.71 2.14 16.64
N LEU A 139 -1.84 1.73 15.72
CA LEU A 139 -1.73 0.34 15.29
C LEU A 139 -1.25 -0.60 16.40
N SER A 140 -0.26 -0.19 17.20
CA SER A 140 0.31 -1.01 18.26
C SER A 140 -0.71 -1.41 19.31
N ARG A 141 -1.68 -0.53 19.62
CA ARG A 141 -2.74 -0.73 20.61
C ARG A 141 -3.83 -1.71 20.19
N THR A 142 -3.98 -1.95 18.89
CA THR A 142 -4.94 -2.97 18.38
C THR A 142 -4.45 -4.39 18.62
N GLY A 143 -3.13 -4.62 18.64
CA GLY A 143 -2.52 -5.95 18.65
C GLY A 143 -2.54 -6.68 17.29
N GLY A 144 -3.14 -6.07 16.25
CA GLY A 144 -3.28 -6.66 14.91
C GLY A 144 -1.99 -6.70 14.09
N PHE A 145 -0.87 -6.22 14.63
CA PHE A 145 0.46 -6.22 14.00
C PHE A 145 1.49 -7.07 14.75
N SER A 146 1.05 -8.00 15.60
CA SER A 146 1.96 -9.02 16.12
C SER A 146 2.41 -9.95 14.98
N ALA A 147 3.63 -10.47 15.05
CA ALA A 147 4.19 -11.34 14.01
C ALA A 147 3.34 -12.61 13.73
N THR A 148 2.48 -13.03 14.65
CA THR A 148 1.61 -14.21 14.49
C THR A 148 0.31 -13.93 13.75
N VAL A 149 -0.17 -12.68 13.74
CA VAL A 149 -1.49 -12.31 13.16
C VAL A 149 -1.39 -11.32 12.00
N VAL A 150 -0.27 -10.59 11.88
CA VAL A 150 -0.08 -9.53 10.88
C VAL A 150 -0.41 -10.01 9.47
N ARG A 151 0.01 -11.21 9.09
CA ARG A 151 -0.28 -11.79 7.78
C ARG A 151 -1.77 -11.83 7.47
N ARG A 152 -2.61 -12.25 8.42
CA ARG A 152 -4.06 -12.31 8.21
C ARG A 152 -4.63 -10.91 8.00
N ARG A 153 -4.18 -9.94 8.79
CA ARG A 153 -4.57 -8.53 8.62
C ARG A 153 -4.17 -7.99 7.25
N LEU A 154 -2.98 -8.34 6.76
CA LEU A 154 -2.53 -7.94 5.41
C LEU A 154 -3.36 -8.56 4.29
N LEU A 155 -3.85 -9.79 4.47
CA LEU A 155 -4.78 -10.40 3.52
C LEU A 155 -6.14 -9.68 3.51
N GLU A 156 -6.64 -9.20 4.66
CA GLU A 156 -7.85 -8.36 4.72
C GLU A 156 -7.65 -7.05 3.96
N THR A 157 -6.50 -6.39 4.16
CA THR A 157 -6.11 -5.20 3.40
C THR A 157 -5.97 -5.48 1.89
N ALA A 158 -5.40 -6.61 1.51
CA ALA A 158 -5.29 -7.03 0.11
C ALA A 158 -6.66 -7.30 -0.52
N GLN A 159 -7.63 -7.82 0.24
CA GLN A 159 -9.01 -7.94 -0.23
C GLN A 159 -9.63 -6.57 -0.49
N HIS A 160 -9.44 -5.58 0.40
CA HIS A 160 -9.91 -4.20 0.16
C HIS A 160 -9.32 -3.64 -1.14
N ALA A 161 -8.00 -3.74 -1.32
CA ALA A 161 -7.33 -3.30 -2.54
C ALA A 161 -7.86 -4.01 -3.80
N PHE A 162 -8.10 -5.32 -3.72
CA PHE A 162 -8.72 -6.09 -4.79
C PHE A 162 -10.13 -5.57 -5.13
N GLN A 163 -10.99 -5.40 -4.12
CA GLN A 163 -12.37 -4.98 -4.30
C GLN A 163 -12.45 -3.59 -4.93
N VAL A 164 -11.63 -2.64 -4.46
CA VAL A 164 -11.50 -1.29 -5.04
C VAL A 164 -11.06 -1.32 -6.50
N ASN A 165 -10.16 -2.24 -6.88
CA ASN A 165 -9.60 -2.30 -8.22
C ASN A 165 -10.34 -3.29 -9.16
N SER A 166 -11.35 -4.01 -8.68
CA SER A 166 -11.92 -5.13 -9.43
C SER A 166 -12.70 -4.71 -10.69
N SER A 167 -13.52 -3.66 -10.60
CA SER A 167 -14.31 -3.10 -11.70
C SER A 167 -14.94 -1.76 -11.31
N VAL A 168 -15.39 -0.97 -12.30
CA VAL A 168 -16.18 0.25 -12.06
C VAL A 168 -17.43 -0.02 -11.22
N ASP A 169 -18.15 -1.09 -11.51
CA ASP A 169 -19.38 -1.44 -10.78
C ASP A 169 -19.09 -1.77 -9.31
N SER A 170 -17.87 -2.24 -9.01
CA SER A 170 -17.42 -2.43 -7.63
C SER A 170 -17.32 -1.12 -6.84
N MET A 171 -17.02 0.00 -7.51
CA MET A 171 -16.90 1.32 -6.88
C MET A 171 -18.20 2.12 -6.90
N LYS A 172 -19.21 1.71 -7.66
CA LYS A 172 -20.56 2.32 -7.58
C LYS A 172 -21.22 2.00 -6.24
N PRO A 173 -22.15 2.84 -5.75
CA PRO A 173 -22.89 2.56 -4.52
C PRO A 173 -23.50 1.14 -4.50
N GLY A 174 -23.20 0.37 -3.46
CA GLY A 174 -23.59 -1.03 -3.32
C GLY A 174 -22.63 -2.05 -3.93
N GLY A 175 -21.62 -1.62 -4.68
CA GLY A 175 -20.54 -2.46 -5.22
C GLY A 175 -19.56 -2.92 -4.14
N ALA A 176 -18.81 -3.99 -4.40
CA ALA A 176 -17.96 -4.61 -3.38
C ALA A 176 -16.86 -3.68 -2.83
N GLY A 177 -16.24 -2.86 -3.69
CA GLY A 177 -15.23 -1.85 -3.32
C GLY A 177 -15.83 -0.72 -2.51
N HIS A 178 -16.98 -0.19 -2.94
CA HIS A 178 -17.76 0.79 -2.18
C HIS A 178 -18.09 0.28 -0.78
N LEU A 179 -18.68 -0.91 -0.68
CA LEU A 179 -19.04 -1.52 0.61
C LEU A 179 -17.81 -1.80 1.48
N ALA A 180 -16.67 -2.18 0.88
CA ALA A 180 -15.43 -2.36 1.60
C ALA A 180 -14.93 -1.04 2.21
N CYS A 181 -14.91 0.06 1.43
CA CYS A 181 -14.55 1.38 1.93
C CYS A 181 -15.45 1.83 3.08
N VAL A 182 -16.77 1.68 2.95
CA VAL A 182 -17.72 2.05 4.01
C VAL A 182 -17.54 1.20 5.28
N ARG A 183 -17.33 -0.11 5.15
CA ARG A 183 -17.06 -0.97 6.30
C ARG A 183 -15.78 -0.58 7.01
N VAL A 184 -14.72 -0.25 6.27
CA VAL A 184 -13.46 0.23 6.85
C VAL A 184 -13.65 1.60 7.53
N ARG A 185 -14.43 2.52 6.95
CA ARG A 185 -14.80 3.81 7.58
C ARG A 185 -15.44 3.60 8.96
N LEU A 186 -16.46 2.72 9.03
CA LEU A 186 -17.14 2.38 10.27
C LEU A 186 -16.21 1.66 11.26
N LEU A 187 -15.31 0.79 10.79
CA LEU A 187 -14.30 0.14 11.62
C LEU A 187 -13.33 1.16 12.22
N HIS A 188 -12.84 2.12 11.43
CA HIS A 188 -11.91 3.15 11.88
C HIS A 188 -12.52 3.99 13.00
N SER A 189 -13.75 4.48 12.81
CA SER A 189 -14.48 5.18 13.86
C SER A 189 -14.66 4.32 15.12
N THR A 190 -14.99 3.02 14.97
CA THR A 190 -15.10 2.10 16.11
C THR A 190 -13.79 1.95 16.89
N VAL A 191 -12.67 1.84 16.17
CA VAL A 191 -11.32 1.78 16.77
C VAL A 191 -11.02 3.07 17.53
N ARG A 192 -11.30 4.23 16.92
CA ARG A 192 -11.08 5.55 17.53
C ARG A 192 -11.87 5.70 18.83
N LEU A 193 -13.19 5.51 18.78
CA LEU A 193 -14.06 5.54 19.96
C LEU A 193 -13.57 4.58 21.05
N LYS A 194 -13.14 3.37 20.66
CA LYS A 194 -12.62 2.40 21.63
C LYS A 194 -11.35 2.87 22.31
N ILE A 195 -10.37 3.41 21.56
CA ILE A 195 -9.14 3.94 22.15
C ILE A 195 -9.45 5.14 23.06
N MET A 196 -10.31 6.07 22.63
CA MET A 196 -10.70 7.22 23.44
C MET A 196 -11.37 6.81 24.75
N SER A 197 -12.26 5.80 24.74
CA SER A 197 -12.86 5.25 25.97
C SER A 197 -11.83 4.63 26.93
N LEU A 198 -10.67 4.19 26.43
CA LEU A 198 -9.58 3.69 27.27
C LEU A 198 -8.74 4.85 27.82
N VAL A 199 -8.54 5.91 27.05
CA VAL A 199 -7.88 7.15 27.51
C VAL A 199 -8.66 7.82 28.64
N GLU A 200 -9.99 7.84 28.57
CA GLU A 200 -10.85 8.34 29.66
C GLU A 200 -10.64 7.56 30.97
N ARG A 201 -10.35 6.26 30.87
CA ARG A 201 -10.11 5.39 32.03
C ARG A 201 -8.68 5.48 32.54
N ASP A 202 -7.73 5.67 31.63
CA ASP A 202 -6.30 5.81 31.92
C ASP A 202 -5.67 6.76 30.88
N PRO A 203 -5.48 8.05 31.24
CA PRO A 203 -4.91 9.04 30.32
C PRO A 203 -3.49 8.71 29.84
N SER A 204 -2.77 7.83 30.54
CA SER A 204 -1.42 7.40 30.11
C SER A 204 -1.45 6.37 28.98
N TYR A 205 -2.62 5.80 28.66
CA TYR A 205 -2.78 4.76 27.64
C TYR A 205 -2.40 5.22 26.23
N TYR A 206 -2.78 6.45 25.85
CA TYR A 206 -2.49 7.05 24.56
C TYR A 206 -2.31 8.56 24.73
N ASP A 207 -1.16 9.08 24.30
CA ASP A 207 -0.83 10.50 24.40
C ASP A 207 -1.52 11.28 23.27
N VAL A 208 -2.77 11.70 23.53
CA VAL A 208 -3.59 12.45 22.56
C VAL A 208 -2.97 13.81 22.23
N GLN A 209 -2.24 14.44 23.16
CA GLN A 209 -1.61 15.73 22.89
C GLN A 209 -0.47 15.60 21.88
N LYS A 210 0.34 14.54 22.01
CA LYS A 210 1.45 14.28 21.10
C LYS A 210 1.00 13.68 19.77
N TYR A 211 0.03 12.77 19.80
CA TYR A 211 -0.33 11.95 18.64
C TYR A 211 -1.64 12.37 17.96
N GLY A 212 -2.41 13.29 18.55
CA GLY A 212 -3.74 13.67 18.07
C GLY A 212 -4.82 12.64 18.39
N LEU A 213 -5.99 12.76 17.77
CA LEU A 213 -7.01 11.72 17.85
C LEU A 213 -6.55 10.46 17.10
N PRO A 214 -6.84 9.24 17.57
CA PRO A 214 -6.54 8.04 16.82
C PRO A 214 -7.29 8.03 15.48
N ILE A 215 -6.60 7.77 14.36
CA ILE A 215 -7.24 7.77 13.03
C ILE A 215 -7.88 9.14 12.75
N ASN A 216 -7.17 10.21 13.07
CA ASN A 216 -7.55 11.58 12.72
C ASN A 216 -7.53 11.81 11.19
N ASP A 217 -7.91 13.00 10.74
CA ASP A 217 -7.96 13.33 9.31
C ASP A 217 -6.58 13.25 8.64
N LEU A 218 -5.51 13.57 9.38
CA LEU A 218 -4.15 13.42 8.89
C LEU A 218 -3.77 11.94 8.68
N ASP A 219 -4.04 11.07 9.65
CA ASP A 219 -3.83 9.62 9.53
C ASP A 219 -4.63 9.05 8.35
N ALA A 220 -5.88 9.49 8.19
CA ALA A 220 -6.76 9.07 7.11
C ALA A 220 -6.25 9.52 5.74
N PHE A 221 -5.92 10.81 5.59
CA PHE A 221 -5.29 11.36 4.38
C PHE A 221 -3.96 10.65 4.08
N ALA A 222 -3.06 10.55 5.06
CA ALA A 222 -1.76 9.92 4.92
C ALA A 222 -1.88 8.48 4.45
N THR A 223 -2.86 7.74 4.99
CA THR A 223 -3.14 6.38 4.53
C THR A 223 -3.51 6.38 3.05
N ILE A 224 -4.49 7.17 2.60
CA ILE A 224 -4.85 7.26 1.17
C ILE A 224 -3.65 7.70 0.31
N ASN A 225 -2.85 8.67 0.78
CA ASN A 225 -1.64 9.14 0.13
C ASN A 225 -0.65 7.98 -0.09
N THR A 226 -0.49 7.10 0.90
CA THR A 226 0.39 5.94 0.76
C THR A 226 -0.11 4.91 -0.24
N TYR A 227 -1.42 4.83 -0.51
CA TYR A 227 -1.98 3.97 -1.56
C TYR A 227 -1.88 4.55 -2.97
N SER A 228 -1.69 5.86 -3.05
CA SER A 228 -1.81 6.66 -4.26
C SER A 228 -0.49 7.35 -4.59
N SER A 229 -0.26 8.55 -4.08
CA SER A 229 0.92 9.39 -4.31
C SER A 229 2.25 8.67 -4.05
N THR A 230 2.39 8.00 -2.92
CA THR A 230 3.61 7.25 -2.58
C THR A 230 3.90 6.17 -3.61
N VAL A 231 2.86 5.49 -4.13
CA VAL A 231 3.02 4.50 -5.19
C VAL A 231 3.55 5.15 -6.48
N ILE A 232 3.00 6.30 -6.87
CA ILE A 232 3.36 7.00 -8.11
C ILE A 232 4.77 7.56 -8.05
N TRP A 233 5.13 8.28 -6.98
CA TRP A 233 6.36 9.09 -6.94
C TRP A 233 7.53 8.42 -6.21
N LEU A 234 7.30 7.40 -5.39
CA LEU A 234 8.36 6.64 -4.70
C LEU A 234 8.39 5.18 -5.15
N GLY A 235 7.27 4.48 -4.97
CA GLY A 235 7.18 3.03 -5.13
C GLY A 235 7.51 2.51 -6.53
N LEU A 236 6.83 3.04 -7.55
CA LEU A 236 7.04 2.63 -8.95
C LEU A 236 8.40 3.11 -9.50
N PRO A 237 8.84 4.38 -9.29
CA PRO A 237 10.13 4.85 -9.79
C PRO A 237 11.33 4.11 -9.18
N ARG A 238 11.27 3.70 -7.91
CA ARG A 238 12.32 2.88 -7.26
C ARG A 238 12.42 1.47 -7.85
N GLN A 239 11.36 1.01 -8.52
CA GLN A 239 11.34 -0.22 -9.33
C GLN A 239 11.59 0.05 -10.82
N GLY A 240 11.82 1.33 -11.17
CA GLY A 240 12.07 1.92 -12.49
C GLY A 240 10.89 1.92 -13.45
N ILE A 241 9.67 1.94 -12.92
CA ILE A 241 8.43 2.14 -13.66
C ILE A 241 8.04 3.62 -13.49
N HIS A 242 7.74 4.29 -14.59
CA HIS A 242 7.29 5.68 -14.59
C HIS A 242 5.98 5.74 -15.35
N LEU A 243 4.95 6.28 -14.71
CA LEU A 243 3.62 6.42 -15.29
C LEU A 243 3.59 7.60 -16.25
N SER A 244 2.69 7.53 -17.24
CA SER A 244 2.31 8.71 -18.02
C SER A 244 1.48 9.70 -17.17
N ASN A 245 1.40 10.96 -17.60
CA ASN A 245 0.59 11.97 -16.91
C ASN A 245 -0.88 11.54 -16.77
N GLN A 246 -1.44 10.93 -17.82
CA GLN A 246 -2.81 10.43 -17.80
C GLN A 246 -3.01 9.32 -16.77
N GLU A 247 -2.08 8.35 -16.70
CA GLU A 247 -2.14 7.28 -15.71
C GLU A 247 -2.02 7.82 -14.28
N MET A 248 -1.23 8.88 -14.06
CA MET A 248 -1.14 9.53 -12.75
C MET A 248 -2.47 10.18 -12.37
N GLU A 249 -3.09 10.96 -13.27
CA GLU A 249 -4.41 11.57 -13.02
C GLU A 249 -5.50 10.52 -12.78
N ASP A 250 -5.54 9.47 -13.61
CA ASP A 250 -6.54 8.41 -13.51
C ASP A 250 -6.40 7.61 -12.19
N TYR A 251 -5.16 7.30 -11.78
CA TYR A 251 -4.91 6.58 -10.52
C TYR A 251 -5.22 7.45 -9.30
N ILE A 252 -4.88 8.74 -9.32
CA ILE A 252 -5.22 9.68 -8.26
C ILE A 252 -6.74 9.86 -8.14
N ALA A 253 -7.48 9.96 -9.25
CA ALA A 253 -8.93 10.07 -9.23
C ALA A 253 -9.63 8.85 -8.59
N LEU A 254 -9.12 7.63 -8.82
CA LEU A 254 -9.61 6.43 -8.12
C LEU A 254 -9.46 6.56 -6.61
N TRP A 255 -8.28 6.96 -6.14
CA TRP A 255 -8.01 7.10 -4.71
C TRP A 255 -8.68 8.32 -4.07
N ARG A 256 -8.99 9.36 -4.85
CA ARG A 256 -9.89 10.45 -4.42
C ARG A 256 -11.29 9.93 -4.11
N LEU A 257 -11.82 9.02 -4.92
CA LEU A 257 -13.12 8.38 -4.67
C LEU A 257 -13.08 7.46 -3.46
N VAL A 258 -11.99 6.72 -3.26
CA VAL A 258 -11.77 5.95 -2.04
C VAL A 258 -11.74 6.87 -0.82
N ALA A 259 -11.01 7.99 -0.86
CA ALA A 259 -10.98 8.97 0.23
C ALA A 259 -12.39 9.46 0.59
N TRP A 260 -13.19 9.82 -0.41
CA TRP A 260 -14.57 10.24 -0.22
C TRP A 260 -15.41 9.18 0.50
N TYR A 261 -15.41 7.93 0.01
CA TYR A 261 -16.18 6.85 0.64
C TYR A 261 -15.66 6.47 2.03
N MET A 262 -14.37 6.67 2.29
CA MET A 262 -13.76 6.43 3.59
C MET A 262 -13.91 7.58 4.58
N GLY A 263 -14.52 8.71 4.19
CA GLY A 263 -14.66 9.89 5.05
C GLY A 263 -13.34 10.61 5.32
N ALA A 264 -12.34 10.44 4.45
CA ALA A 264 -11.03 11.09 4.54
C ALA A 264 -10.99 12.37 3.70
N PRO A 265 -10.06 13.32 3.98
CA PRO A 265 -9.85 14.49 3.13
C PRO A 265 -9.57 14.11 1.67
N ALA A 266 -10.49 14.48 0.77
CA ALA A 266 -10.41 14.15 -0.66
C ALA A 266 -9.85 15.31 -1.53
N GLU A 267 -9.87 16.54 -1.01
CA GLU A 267 -9.35 17.75 -1.67
C GLU A 267 -7.88 17.63 -2.11
N PRO A 268 -6.98 17.00 -1.34
CA PRO A 268 -5.59 16.82 -1.75
C PRO A 268 -5.43 16.03 -3.04
N PHE A 269 -6.41 15.21 -3.40
CA PHE A 269 -6.38 14.30 -4.55
C PHE A 269 -7.16 14.83 -5.76
N GLU A 270 -7.46 16.14 -5.83
CA GLU A 270 -8.17 16.74 -6.97
C GLU A 270 -7.45 16.61 -8.32
N SER A 271 -6.11 16.57 -8.29
CA SER A 271 -5.26 16.31 -9.45
C SER A 271 -3.96 15.65 -9.01
N ALA A 272 -3.24 15.03 -9.94
CA ALA A 272 -1.95 14.44 -9.63
C ALA A 272 -0.92 15.49 -9.18
N ALA A 273 -0.93 16.69 -9.77
CA ALA A 273 -0.05 17.78 -9.34
C ALA A 273 -0.29 18.17 -7.87
N LYS A 274 -1.55 18.36 -7.49
CA LYS A 274 -1.92 18.70 -6.10
C LYS A 274 -1.59 17.57 -5.13
N ALA A 275 -1.89 16.32 -5.50
CA ALA A 275 -1.59 15.14 -4.68
C ALA A 275 -0.09 15.00 -4.43
N LYS A 276 0.74 15.31 -5.42
CA LYS A 276 2.21 15.33 -5.28
C LYS A 276 2.66 16.34 -4.24
N ILE A 277 2.20 17.60 -4.34
CA ILE A 277 2.54 18.68 -3.40
C ILE A 277 2.15 18.33 -1.96
N TRP A 278 0.94 17.79 -1.76
CA TRP A 278 0.49 17.34 -0.45
C TRP A 278 1.31 16.14 0.07
N SER A 279 1.67 15.19 -0.79
CA SER A 279 2.53 14.07 -0.42
C SER A 279 3.92 14.52 0.00
N GLU A 280 4.51 15.47 -0.73
CA GLU A 280 5.82 16.05 -0.45
C GLU A 280 5.80 16.82 0.87
N SER A 281 4.72 17.55 1.12
CA SER A 281 4.47 18.25 2.38
C SER A 281 4.34 17.27 3.56
N LEU A 282 3.61 16.16 3.38
CA LEU A 282 3.44 15.12 4.39
C LEU A 282 4.78 14.48 4.80
N LEU A 283 5.65 14.18 3.82
CA LEU A 283 6.94 13.54 4.07
C LEU A 283 7.77 14.31 5.11
N ILE A 284 7.82 15.65 5.00
CA ILE A 284 8.63 16.47 5.91
C ILE A 284 8.07 16.49 7.33
N ASN A 285 6.74 16.47 7.47
CA ASN A 285 6.08 16.79 8.73
C ASN A 285 5.78 15.55 9.59
N GLU A 286 5.62 14.36 8.99
CA GLU A 286 5.11 13.18 9.72
C GLU A 286 6.15 12.10 10.03
N PHE A 287 7.27 12.06 9.31
CA PHE A 287 8.24 10.99 9.48
C PHE A 287 9.24 11.29 10.60
N ALA A 288 9.04 10.61 11.73
CA ALA A 288 9.98 10.59 12.84
C ALA A 288 9.94 9.19 13.47
N PRO A 289 10.77 8.25 12.98
CA PRO A 289 10.72 6.85 13.39
C PRO A 289 10.85 6.65 14.91
N THR A 290 9.97 5.82 15.46
CA THR A 290 9.91 5.49 16.89
C THR A 290 10.23 4.02 17.14
N ASP A 291 10.53 3.65 18.40
CA ASP A 291 10.70 2.24 18.78
C ASP A 291 9.47 1.40 18.47
N THR A 292 8.28 1.96 18.68
CA THR A 292 7.01 1.34 18.27
C THR A 292 7.02 1.04 16.78
N GLY A 293 7.36 2.03 15.94
CA GLY A 293 7.46 1.87 14.48
C GLY A 293 8.43 0.76 14.06
N ARG A 294 9.62 0.72 14.68
CA ARG A 294 10.65 -0.32 14.45
C ARG A 294 10.11 -1.73 14.75
N ILE A 295 9.40 -1.90 15.86
CA ILE A 295 8.77 -3.17 16.24
C ILE A 295 7.75 -3.62 15.18
N LEU A 296 6.88 -2.72 14.74
CA LEU A 296 5.85 -3.04 13.75
C LEU A 296 6.45 -3.39 12.39
N ALA A 297 7.44 -2.62 11.92
CA ALA A 297 8.17 -2.89 10.68
C ALA A 297 8.81 -4.28 10.71
N LYS A 298 9.48 -4.64 11.82
CA LYS A 298 10.08 -5.96 12.02
C LYS A 298 9.04 -7.08 12.02
N ASN A 299 7.91 -6.88 12.70
CA ASN A 299 6.84 -7.87 12.74
C ASN A 299 6.22 -8.16 11.39
N ILE A 300 6.07 -7.15 10.51
CA ILE A 300 5.57 -7.31 9.14
C ILE A 300 6.45 -8.30 8.38
N VAL A 301 7.77 -8.12 8.41
CA VAL A 301 8.71 -9.02 7.70
C VAL A 301 8.67 -10.42 8.31
N ILE A 302 8.70 -10.55 9.63
CA ILE A 302 8.68 -11.87 10.30
C ILE A 302 7.38 -12.62 10.02
N GLY A 303 6.24 -11.94 10.06
CA GLY A 303 4.93 -12.57 9.86
C GLY A 303 4.67 -12.99 8.41
N MET A 304 5.37 -12.39 7.45
CA MET A 304 5.24 -12.70 6.02
C MET A 304 6.27 -13.72 5.52
N GLU A 305 7.35 -13.96 6.27
CA GLU A 305 8.48 -14.82 5.88
C GLU A 305 8.03 -16.22 5.46
N ASN A 306 8.40 -16.62 4.24
CA ASN A 306 8.14 -17.94 3.68
C ASN A 306 6.66 -18.35 3.74
N THR A 307 5.75 -17.38 3.69
CA THR A 307 4.31 -17.63 3.71
C THR A 307 3.68 -17.44 2.33
N ALA A 308 2.59 -18.17 2.07
CA ALA A 308 1.84 -18.02 0.84
C ALA A 308 1.27 -16.59 0.68
N PRO A 309 1.08 -16.09 -0.55
CA PRO A 309 1.34 -16.78 -1.82
C PRO A 309 2.77 -16.59 -2.35
N THR A 310 3.54 -15.63 -1.81
CA THR A 310 4.84 -15.23 -2.39
C THR A 310 6.00 -16.11 -1.94
N TYR A 311 5.92 -16.71 -0.75
CA TYR A 311 6.99 -17.53 -0.15
C TYR A 311 8.38 -16.86 -0.18
N ALA A 312 8.43 -15.53 -0.09
CA ALA A 312 9.67 -14.78 -0.10
C ALA A 312 10.46 -14.99 1.20
N SER A 313 11.79 -15.10 1.08
CA SER A 313 12.69 -15.15 2.23
C SER A 313 12.69 -13.82 2.98
N LYS A 314 13.06 -13.85 4.26
CA LYS A 314 13.17 -12.62 5.07
C LYS A 314 14.15 -11.64 4.44
N GLU A 315 15.32 -12.14 4.03
CA GLU A 315 16.41 -11.33 3.50
C GLU A 315 16.05 -10.73 2.13
N PHE A 316 15.24 -11.42 1.32
CA PHE A 316 14.68 -10.85 0.09
C PHE A 316 13.70 -9.71 0.39
N MET A 317 12.83 -9.88 1.39
CA MET A 317 11.91 -8.83 1.81
C MET A 317 12.63 -7.62 2.40
N ASP A 318 13.69 -7.83 3.20
CA ASP A 318 14.53 -6.74 3.71
C ASP A 318 15.19 -5.97 2.55
N ALA A 319 15.67 -6.69 1.52
CA ALA A 319 16.25 -6.08 0.32
C ALA A 319 15.24 -5.24 -0.47
N LEU A 320 14.02 -5.74 -0.62
CA LEU A 320 12.93 -5.04 -1.29
C LEU A 320 12.46 -3.82 -0.49
N ALA A 321 12.40 -3.93 0.84
CA ALA A 321 12.10 -2.80 1.72
C ALA A 321 13.18 -1.71 1.62
N ARG A 322 14.47 -2.08 1.58
CA ARG A 322 15.56 -1.11 1.36
C ARG A 322 15.50 -0.44 0.00
N LEU A 323 15.31 -1.22 -1.06
CA LEU A 323 15.13 -0.69 -2.42
C LEU A 323 14.01 0.37 -2.47
N LEU A 324 12.91 0.10 -1.77
CA LEU A 324 11.71 0.91 -1.84
C LEU A 324 11.68 2.08 -0.87
N ASN A 325 12.40 2.05 0.25
CA ASN A 325 12.41 3.11 1.26
C ASN A 325 13.67 3.98 1.24
N GLY A 326 14.73 3.54 0.56
CA GLY A 326 16.05 4.15 0.66
C GLY A 326 16.81 3.65 1.89
N ASP A 327 18.11 3.87 1.91
CA ASP A 327 18.98 3.37 2.98
C ASP A 327 18.76 4.15 4.28
N GLN A 328 18.53 5.47 4.20
CA GLN A 328 18.34 6.32 5.38
C GLN A 328 17.15 5.89 6.25
N LEU A 329 15.95 5.74 5.64
CA LEU A 329 14.75 5.36 6.38
C LEU A 329 14.85 3.91 6.85
N SER A 330 15.46 3.05 6.04
CA SER A 330 15.66 1.65 6.37
C SER A 330 16.60 1.46 7.57
N ASP A 331 17.65 2.28 7.66
CA ASP A 331 18.57 2.29 8.80
C ASP A 331 17.84 2.76 10.07
N GLU A 332 17.05 3.83 10.01
CA GLU A 332 16.24 4.32 11.13
C GLU A 332 15.18 3.31 11.60
N LEU A 333 14.63 2.51 10.68
CA LEU A 333 13.70 1.41 10.97
C LEU A 333 14.40 0.10 11.39
N HIS A 334 15.73 0.09 11.50
CA HIS A 334 16.55 -1.09 11.82
C HIS A 334 16.35 -2.28 10.86
N ILE A 335 16.06 -2.00 9.58
CA ILE A 335 16.02 -3.03 8.55
C ILE A 335 17.47 -3.49 8.27
N PRO A 336 17.79 -4.79 8.25
CA PRO A 336 19.17 -5.24 8.03
C PRO A 336 19.74 -4.82 6.67
N GLN A 337 21.05 -4.57 6.63
CA GLN A 337 21.78 -4.27 5.39
C GLN A 337 21.73 -5.43 4.39
N THR A 338 21.54 -5.11 3.11
CA THR A 338 21.38 -6.11 2.05
C THR A 338 22.74 -6.65 1.57
N SER A 339 22.89 -7.98 1.56
CA SER A 339 24.08 -8.63 0.99
C SER A 339 24.17 -8.45 -0.53
N LEU A 340 25.38 -8.58 -1.10
CA LEU A 340 25.59 -8.45 -2.54
C LEU A 340 24.67 -9.38 -3.36
N TYR A 341 24.47 -10.60 -2.88
CA TYR A 341 23.58 -11.57 -3.51
C TYR A 341 22.13 -11.03 -3.64
N TYR A 342 21.55 -10.51 -2.57
CA TYR A 342 20.18 -9.97 -2.61
C TYR A 342 20.10 -8.63 -3.38
N ARG A 343 21.17 -7.83 -3.39
CA ARG A 343 21.26 -6.64 -4.27
C ARG A 343 21.18 -7.04 -5.75
N MET A 344 21.88 -8.11 -6.15
CA MET A 344 21.79 -8.65 -7.51
C MET A 344 20.38 -9.17 -7.84
N LEU A 345 19.71 -9.83 -6.88
CA LEU A 345 18.32 -10.26 -7.07
C LEU A 345 17.36 -9.07 -7.25
N MET A 346 17.55 -7.96 -6.52
CA MET A 346 16.77 -6.74 -6.72
C MET A 346 16.97 -6.15 -8.12
N TRP A 347 18.20 -6.15 -8.64
CA TRP A 347 18.47 -5.70 -10.00
C TRP A 347 17.75 -6.57 -11.04
N GLY A 348 17.82 -7.89 -10.89
CA GLY A 348 17.10 -8.84 -11.74
C GLY A 348 15.58 -8.65 -11.69
N TYR A 349 15.02 -8.48 -10.48
CA TYR A 349 13.61 -8.19 -10.29
C TYR A 349 13.18 -6.89 -11.00
N CYS A 350 13.91 -5.80 -10.76
CA CYS A 350 13.64 -4.50 -11.37
C CYS A 350 13.70 -4.58 -12.89
N LEU A 351 14.66 -5.30 -13.46
CA LEU A 351 14.71 -5.52 -14.91
C LEU A 351 13.46 -6.27 -15.40
N SER A 352 13.10 -7.37 -14.74
CA SER A 352 11.92 -8.17 -15.10
C SER A 352 10.63 -7.35 -15.11
N VAL A 353 10.38 -6.52 -14.08
CA VAL A 353 9.15 -5.72 -14.01
C VAL A 353 9.16 -4.54 -14.97
N LYS A 354 10.34 -3.92 -15.23
CA LYS A 354 10.47 -2.87 -16.26
C LYS A 354 10.18 -3.39 -17.67
N LEU A 355 10.69 -4.59 -18.01
CA LEU A 355 10.43 -5.21 -19.30
C LEU A 355 8.94 -5.54 -19.47
N GLN A 356 8.30 -6.10 -18.44
CA GLN A 356 6.86 -6.36 -18.45
C GLN A 356 6.04 -5.06 -18.59
N ALA A 357 6.40 -4.02 -17.83
CA ALA A 357 5.76 -2.71 -17.88
C ALA A 357 5.82 -2.07 -19.27
N LYS A 358 6.93 -2.23 -20.00
CA LYS A 358 7.07 -1.73 -21.38
C LYS A 358 6.41 -2.61 -22.42
N ALA A 359 6.40 -3.93 -22.23
CA ALA A 359 5.91 -4.87 -23.23
C ALA A 359 4.37 -4.98 -23.23
N LEU A 360 3.76 -5.02 -22.04
CA LEU A 360 2.33 -5.33 -21.89
C LEU A 360 1.39 -4.36 -22.65
N PRO A 361 1.60 -3.02 -22.62
CA PRO A 361 0.69 -2.09 -23.30
C PRO A 361 0.72 -2.18 -24.83
N ASN A 362 1.77 -2.75 -25.42
CA ASN A 362 1.94 -2.78 -26.88
C ASN A 362 1.02 -3.81 -27.56
N ILE A 363 0.37 -4.70 -26.80
CA ILE A 363 -0.49 -5.76 -27.34
C ILE A 363 -1.80 -5.81 -26.54
N GLY A 364 -2.77 -4.99 -26.93
CA GLY A 364 -4.00 -4.75 -26.15
C GLY A 364 -4.83 -5.99 -25.81
N PHE A 365 -4.85 -7.04 -26.66
CA PHE A 365 -5.56 -8.28 -26.32
C PHE A 365 -4.84 -9.07 -25.20
N ILE A 366 -3.51 -9.07 -25.19
CA ILE A 366 -2.70 -9.72 -24.15
C ILE A 366 -2.89 -8.97 -22.84
N GLU A 367 -2.90 -7.64 -22.88
CA GLU A 367 -3.14 -6.81 -21.70
C GLU A 367 -4.46 -7.18 -21.01
N LYS A 368 -5.56 -7.20 -21.76
CA LYS A 368 -6.88 -7.60 -21.22
C LYS A 368 -6.85 -8.99 -20.63
N TYR A 369 -6.26 -9.97 -21.33
CA TYR A 369 -6.13 -11.33 -20.81
C TYR A 369 -5.32 -11.40 -19.51
N VAL A 370 -4.22 -10.66 -19.44
CA VAL A 370 -3.36 -10.59 -18.24
C VAL A 370 -4.12 -9.97 -17.08
N PHE A 371 -4.91 -8.92 -17.30
CA PHE A 371 -5.71 -8.30 -16.24
C PHE A 371 -6.73 -9.28 -15.67
N GLU A 372 -7.51 -9.97 -16.53
CA GLU A 372 -8.47 -10.97 -16.09
C GLU A 372 -7.79 -12.14 -15.35
N SER A 373 -6.64 -12.60 -15.86
CA SER A 373 -5.87 -13.66 -15.21
C SER A 373 -5.37 -13.24 -13.83
N ARG A 374 -4.86 -12.01 -13.69
CA ARG A 374 -4.40 -11.44 -12.42
C ARG A 374 -5.54 -11.32 -11.42
N ARG A 375 -6.71 -10.83 -11.85
CA ARG A 375 -7.92 -10.76 -11.01
C ARG A 375 -8.32 -12.13 -10.48
N ARG A 376 -8.46 -13.12 -11.37
CA ARG A 376 -8.84 -14.50 -10.99
C ARG A 376 -7.82 -15.12 -10.03
N MET A 377 -6.53 -14.96 -10.31
CA MET A 377 -5.46 -15.51 -9.47
C MET A 377 -5.46 -14.88 -8.07
N MET A 378 -5.56 -13.54 -8.00
CA MET A 378 -5.58 -12.82 -6.72
C MET A 378 -6.81 -13.21 -5.89
N TRP A 379 -8.00 -13.25 -6.50
CA TRP A 379 -9.21 -13.65 -5.82
C TRP A 379 -9.15 -15.09 -5.32
N LYS A 380 -8.70 -16.03 -6.16
CA LYS A 380 -8.52 -17.42 -5.78
C LYS A 380 -7.53 -17.56 -4.61
N GLY A 381 -6.44 -16.81 -4.62
CA GLY A 381 -5.46 -16.81 -3.54
C GLY A 381 -6.01 -16.23 -2.23
N LEU A 382 -6.81 -15.16 -2.31
CA LEU A 382 -7.47 -14.56 -1.14
C LEU A 382 -8.53 -15.50 -0.54
N MET A 383 -9.28 -16.22 -1.37
CA MET A 383 -10.35 -17.12 -0.92
C MET A 383 -9.88 -18.54 -0.59
N ASP A 384 -8.60 -18.86 -0.76
CA ASP A 384 -8.06 -20.17 -0.40
C ASP A 384 -8.24 -20.42 1.11
N GLU A 385 -8.80 -21.57 1.49
CA GLU A 385 -9.12 -21.89 2.90
C GLU A 385 -7.88 -22.12 3.76
N LYS A 386 -6.81 -22.64 3.17
CA LYS A 386 -5.61 -23.07 3.89
C LYS A 386 -4.59 -21.95 4.02
N HIS A 387 -4.49 -21.14 2.98
CA HIS A 387 -3.45 -20.15 2.80
C HIS A 387 -4.03 -18.73 2.68
N GLY A 388 -5.27 -18.55 2.23
CA GLY A 388 -5.92 -17.24 2.15
C GLY A 388 -6.70 -16.87 3.42
N LEU A 389 -7.76 -16.08 3.24
CA LEU A 389 -8.76 -15.74 4.24
C LEU A 389 -9.81 -16.86 4.40
N GLY A 390 -9.99 -17.71 3.38
CA GLY A 390 -11.01 -18.76 3.27
C GLY A 390 -12.43 -18.27 3.04
N LYS A 391 -12.70 -16.99 3.30
CA LYS A 391 -13.97 -16.32 3.03
C LYS A 391 -13.74 -14.82 2.91
N GLU A 392 -14.71 -14.13 2.32
CA GLU A 392 -14.71 -12.67 2.29
C GLU A 392 -14.71 -12.10 3.71
N THR A 393 -13.79 -11.17 3.98
CA THR A 393 -13.83 -10.38 5.19
C THR A 393 -14.88 -9.28 5.06
N ILE A 394 -15.60 -9.05 6.15
CA ILE A 394 -16.46 -7.88 6.33
C ILE A 394 -15.80 -6.84 7.25
N PHE A 395 -14.49 -6.96 7.48
CA PHE A 395 -13.68 -6.07 8.29
C PHE A 395 -14.17 -5.97 9.75
N ASP A 396 -14.50 -7.12 10.36
CA ASP A 396 -14.96 -7.19 11.75
C ASP A 396 -13.94 -6.56 12.71
N PHE A 397 -14.41 -6.04 13.85
CA PHE A 397 -13.56 -5.45 14.88
C PHE A 397 -12.87 -6.53 15.74
N LYS A 398 -12.02 -7.35 15.10
CA LYS A 398 -11.35 -8.52 15.72
C LYS A 398 -10.28 -8.12 16.73
N PHE A 399 -9.53 -7.07 16.41
CA PHE A 399 -8.37 -6.61 17.16
C PHE A 399 -8.75 -5.45 18.08
N VAL A 400 -9.55 -5.77 19.10
CA VAL A 400 -10.09 -4.78 20.06
C VAL A 400 -8.96 -4.28 20.99
N PRO A 401 -8.71 -2.96 21.07
CA PRO A 401 -7.80 -2.37 22.04
C PRO A 401 -8.22 -2.65 23.49
N SER A 402 -7.24 -2.81 24.37
CA SER A 402 -7.43 -2.97 25.82
C SER A 402 -6.18 -2.48 26.56
N LEU A 403 -6.32 -2.10 27.84
CA LEU A 403 -5.21 -1.59 28.66
C LEU A 403 -4.00 -2.54 28.72
N ASN A 404 -4.24 -3.86 28.73
CA ASN A 404 -3.17 -4.87 28.81
C ASN A 404 -2.64 -5.32 27.43
N ARG A 405 -3.07 -4.68 26.33
CA ARG A 405 -2.73 -5.10 24.97
C ARG A 405 -1.88 -4.03 24.30
N THR A 406 -0.65 -4.42 23.98
CA THR A 406 0.22 -3.71 23.06
C THR A 406 0.94 -4.70 22.14
N THR A 407 1.39 -4.24 20.99
CA THR A 407 2.10 -5.09 20.03
C THR A 407 3.55 -5.21 20.45
N HIS A 408 3.96 -6.43 20.81
CA HIS A 408 5.34 -6.74 21.16
C HIS A 408 6.13 -7.24 19.95
N GLU A 409 7.45 -7.17 20.06
CA GLU A 409 8.37 -7.69 19.06
C GLU A 409 8.25 -9.22 18.92
N GLY A 410 8.09 -9.67 17.68
CA GLY A 410 8.02 -11.07 17.32
C GLY A 410 9.40 -11.72 17.27
N LYS A 411 9.46 -13.01 17.62
CA LYS A 411 10.66 -13.83 17.46
C LYS A 411 10.61 -14.56 16.12
N ARG A 412 11.67 -14.44 15.32
CA ARG A 412 11.84 -15.24 14.09
C ARG A 412 11.96 -16.72 14.48
N LYS A 413 11.14 -17.58 13.86
CA LYS A 413 11.26 -19.03 14.01
C LYS A 413 12.32 -19.55 13.03
N SER A 414 13.04 -20.60 13.42
CA SER A 414 13.93 -21.31 12.48
C SER A 414 13.08 -21.99 11.41
N TYR A 415 13.31 -21.65 10.15
CA TYR A 415 12.61 -22.22 9.01
C TYR A 415 13.53 -23.14 8.21
N MET A 416 13.05 -24.34 7.87
CA MET A 416 13.69 -25.15 6.83
C MET A 416 13.28 -24.59 5.47
N PHE A 417 14.26 -24.21 4.66
CA PHE A 417 14.08 -23.78 3.28
C PHE A 417 13.35 -24.86 2.48
N LYS A 418 12.16 -24.56 1.95
CA LYS A 418 11.36 -25.55 1.20
C LYS A 418 11.50 -25.41 -0.31
N ARG A 419 11.43 -24.20 -0.90
CA ARG A 419 11.65 -23.87 -2.33
C ARG A 419 11.87 -22.35 -2.52
N PRO A 420 12.54 -21.87 -3.59
CA PRO A 420 12.57 -20.44 -3.93
C PRO A 420 11.15 -19.97 -4.31
N GLY A 421 10.72 -18.84 -3.74
CA GLY A 421 9.41 -18.24 -3.95
C GLY A 421 9.48 -17.12 -4.98
N LEU A 422 9.13 -15.90 -4.57
CA LEU A 422 9.16 -14.71 -5.43
C LEU A 422 10.55 -14.43 -6.03
N GLU A 423 11.62 -14.96 -5.44
CA GLU A 423 13.00 -14.88 -5.95
C GLU A 423 13.15 -15.46 -7.36
N VAL A 424 12.26 -16.37 -7.79
CA VAL A 424 12.25 -16.91 -9.15
C VAL A 424 12.19 -15.81 -10.21
N LEU A 425 11.41 -14.76 -9.97
CA LEU A 425 11.29 -13.63 -10.89
C LEU A 425 12.61 -12.85 -11.02
N SER A 426 13.37 -12.74 -9.93
CA SER A 426 14.70 -12.13 -9.92
C SER A 426 15.69 -12.94 -10.75
N TYR A 427 15.69 -14.26 -10.59
CA TYR A 427 16.56 -15.14 -11.38
C TYR A 427 16.25 -15.07 -12.87
N MET A 428 14.97 -15.08 -13.25
CA MET A 428 14.57 -14.92 -14.65
C MET A 428 15.07 -13.60 -15.27
N GLY A 429 15.01 -12.51 -14.50
CA GLY A 429 15.53 -11.21 -14.93
C GLY A 429 17.04 -11.23 -15.12
N LEU A 430 17.78 -11.80 -14.17
CA LEU A 430 19.23 -11.98 -14.29
C LEU A 430 19.60 -12.83 -15.50
N LEU A 431 18.94 -13.97 -15.71
CA LEU A 431 19.16 -14.85 -16.86
C LEU A 431 18.93 -14.11 -18.18
N THR A 432 17.86 -13.31 -18.27
CA THR A 432 17.55 -12.50 -19.46
C THR A 432 18.66 -11.48 -19.73
N ALA A 433 19.13 -10.80 -18.69
CA ALA A 433 20.18 -9.79 -18.80
C ALA A 433 21.51 -10.40 -19.25
N PHE A 434 21.96 -11.44 -18.57
CA PHE A 434 23.22 -12.12 -18.88
C PHE A 434 23.16 -12.78 -20.26
N GLY A 435 22.02 -13.38 -20.64
CA GLY A 435 21.82 -13.92 -21.98
C GLY A 435 21.90 -12.84 -23.08
N SER A 436 21.30 -11.67 -22.84
CA SER A 436 21.34 -10.54 -23.78
C SER A 436 22.76 -10.00 -23.95
N VAL A 437 23.50 -9.80 -22.85
CA VAL A 437 24.90 -9.36 -22.87
C VAL A 437 25.78 -10.39 -23.57
N ALA A 438 25.63 -11.68 -23.26
CA ALA A 438 26.40 -12.73 -23.92
C ALA A 438 26.15 -12.75 -25.44
N THR A 439 24.89 -12.58 -25.85
CA THR A 439 24.50 -12.54 -27.28
C THR A 439 25.08 -11.30 -27.97
N LEU A 440 24.96 -10.11 -27.38
CA LEU A 440 25.51 -8.87 -27.94
C LEU A 440 27.03 -8.88 -28.00
N SER A 441 27.70 -9.34 -26.95
CA SER A 441 29.16 -9.49 -26.91
C SER A 441 29.65 -10.49 -27.96
N THR A 442 28.92 -11.59 -28.14
CA THR A 442 29.22 -12.56 -29.20
C THR A 442 29.01 -11.95 -30.58
N ALA A 443 27.92 -11.22 -30.81
CA ALA A 443 27.65 -10.54 -32.07
C ALA A 443 28.70 -9.46 -32.39
N LEU A 444 29.10 -8.66 -31.39
CA LEU A 444 30.16 -7.66 -31.51
C LEU A 444 31.52 -8.30 -31.76
N TYR A 445 31.84 -9.39 -31.07
CA TYR A 445 33.06 -10.17 -31.32
C TYR A 445 33.07 -10.73 -32.74
N LEU A 446 31.98 -11.35 -33.20
CA LEU A 446 31.87 -11.89 -34.55
C LEU A 446 31.97 -10.79 -35.62
N ALA A 447 31.35 -9.62 -35.38
CA ALA A 447 31.45 -8.47 -36.27
C ALA A 447 32.89 -7.91 -36.31
N ALA A 448 33.53 -7.75 -35.16
CA ALA A 448 34.92 -7.28 -35.06
C ALA A 448 35.90 -8.28 -35.70
N ALA A 449 35.73 -9.58 -35.45
CA ALA A 449 36.51 -10.64 -36.06
C ALA A 449 36.35 -10.63 -37.59
N LYS A 450 35.13 -10.44 -38.10
CA LYS A 450 34.87 -10.34 -39.55
C LYS A 450 35.55 -9.12 -40.18
N VAL A 451 35.64 -8.00 -39.47
CA VAL A 451 36.31 -6.78 -39.94
C VAL A 451 37.84 -6.87 -39.85
N LEU A 452 38.37 -7.45 -38.77
CA LEU A 452 39.81 -7.49 -38.48
C LEU A 452 40.54 -8.66 -39.15
N LEU A 453 39.91 -9.82 -39.28
CA LEU A 453 40.55 -11.07 -39.74
C LEU A 453 40.13 -11.49 -41.15
N GLY A 454 39.23 -10.76 -41.79
CA GLY A 454 38.67 -11.11 -43.10
C GLY A 454 37.64 -12.25 -43.04
N SER A 455 36.86 -12.40 -44.11
CA SER A 455 35.69 -13.30 -44.18
C SER A 455 35.98 -14.79 -44.01
N GLN A 456 37.25 -15.22 -44.07
CA GLN A 456 37.64 -16.62 -43.98
C GLN A 456 37.84 -17.13 -42.54
N ALA A 457 37.85 -16.25 -41.52
CA ALA A 457 38.12 -16.62 -40.12
C ALA A 457 36.87 -16.79 -39.24
N VAL A 458 35.66 -16.52 -39.75
CA VAL A 458 34.41 -16.65 -38.99
C VAL A 458 33.73 -17.97 -39.39
N PRO A 459 33.47 -18.91 -38.45
CA PRO A 459 32.81 -20.17 -38.78
C PRO A 459 31.41 -19.95 -39.37
N ASP A 460 31.11 -20.66 -40.47
CA ASP A 460 29.81 -20.60 -41.13
C ASP A 460 28.74 -21.29 -40.25
N LEU A 461 27.91 -20.48 -39.59
CA LEU A 461 26.86 -20.91 -38.66
C LEU A 461 25.53 -21.24 -39.37
N SER A 462 25.50 -21.32 -40.70
CA SER A 462 24.29 -21.62 -41.48
C SER A 462 23.61 -22.95 -41.12
N TYR A 463 24.33 -23.87 -40.46
CA TYR A 463 23.79 -25.13 -39.95
C TYR A 463 22.90 -25.00 -38.71
N LEU A 464 22.98 -23.89 -37.96
CA LEU A 464 22.14 -23.67 -36.75
C LEU A 464 20.73 -23.14 -37.07
N ILE A 465 20.47 -22.72 -38.30
CA ILE A 465 19.17 -22.14 -38.72
C ILE A 465 18.25 -23.22 -39.33
N ARG A 466 18.70 -24.48 -39.43
CA ARG A 466 17.95 -25.61 -40.02
C ARG A 466 17.50 -26.69 -39.02
N ALA A 467 17.57 -26.45 -37.71
CA ALA A 467 17.14 -27.40 -36.68
C ALA A 467 15.85 -26.97 -35.99
#